data_AF-A0A0N4XBF2-F1
#
_entry.id   AF-A0A0N4XBF2-F1
#
_cell.length_a   1.000
_cell.length_b   1.000
_cell.length_c   1.000
_cell.angle_alpha   90.00
_cell.angle_beta   90.00
_cell.angle_gamma   90.00
#
_symmetry.space_group_name_H-M   'P 1'
#
loop_
_entity.id
_entity.type
_entity.pdbx_description
1 polymer ?
#
loop_
_entity_poly.entity_id
_entity_poly.type
_entity_poly.pdbx_seq_one_letter_code
_entity_poly.pdbx_strand_id
1 'polypeptide(L)'
;MIPQTGESYDKAIAQLKSQYQEPIRIITQMIKKLKSMKQCPNDYRSLRNNLNDIQAMLATLEKQGEIVNTTNMRTMVLETFSKEIQDEMAKKEFDSGSLWSMTNLLDNLSTAIRRKEHVDNRRDPVQGEPQIFSINVTVVSNL
;
A
#
# COMPACT_ATOMS: atom_id res chain seq x y z
N MET A 1 0.96 -23.94 -39.57
CA MET A 1 0.22 -24.03 -38.30
C MET A 1 1.22 -24.11 -37.16
N ILE A 2 1.10 -23.26 -36.14
CA ILE A 2 1.92 -23.39 -34.94
C ILE A 2 1.34 -24.56 -34.12
N PRO A 3 2.14 -25.57 -33.71
CA PRO A 3 1.64 -26.71 -32.95
C PRO A 3 1.05 -26.26 -31.60
N GLN A 4 -0.19 -26.64 -31.29
CA GLN A 4 -0.81 -26.37 -29.98
C GLN A 4 -0.36 -27.39 -28.92
N THR A 5 0.94 -27.43 -28.64
CA THR A 5 1.50 -28.20 -27.51
C THR A 5 1.82 -27.25 -26.35
N GLY A 6 1.84 -27.75 -25.10
CA GLY A 6 2.12 -26.93 -23.91
C GLY A 6 3.40 -26.08 -24.04
N GLU A 7 4.46 -26.64 -24.63
CA GLU A 7 5.72 -25.94 -24.90
C GLU A 7 5.59 -24.77 -25.89
N SER A 8 4.60 -24.81 -26.80
CA SER A 8 4.37 -23.73 -27.74
C SER A 8 3.76 -22.49 -27.06
N TYR A 9 2.99 -22.68 -26.00
CA TYR A 9 2.42 -21.56 -25.24
C TYR A 9 3.49 -20.85 -24.41
N ASP A 10 4.38 -21.60 -23.76
CA ASP A 10 5.48 -21.01 -22.99
C ASP A 10 6.44 -20.21 -23.88
N LYS A 11 6.75 -20.74 -25.08
CA LYS A 11 7.55 -20.02 -26.08
C LYS A 11 6.87 -18.75 -26.57
N ALA A 12 5.56 -18.79 -26.82
CA ALA A 12 4.80 -17.61 -27.22
C ALA A 12 4.75 -16.56 -26.10
N ILE A 13 4.54 -16.96 -24.85
CA ILE A 13 4.58 -16.06 -23.68
C ILE A 13 5.97 -15.45 -23.51
N ALA A 14 7.04 -16.23 -23.66
CA ALA A 14 8.41 -15.72 -23.58
C ALA A 14 8.70 -14.71 -24.70
N GLN A 15 8.25 -14.98 -25.93
CA GLN A 15 8.40 -14.07 -27.05
C GLN A 15 7.62 -12.77 -26.85
N LEU A 16 6.38 -12.85 -26.35
CA LEU A 16 5.58 -11.68 -26.01
C LEU A 16 6.21 -10.86 -24.88
N LYS A 17 6.72 -11.51 -23.83
CA LYS A 17 7.47 -10.82 -22.76
C LYS A 17 8.72 -10.14 -23.30
N SER A 18 9.48 -10.80 -24.17
CA SER A 18 10.66 -10.21 -24.81
C SER A 18 10.30 -8.99 -25.68
N GLN A 19 9.17 -9.05 -26.40
CA GLN A 19 8.74 -7.97 -27.29
C GLN A 19 8.11 -6.77 -26.55
N TYR A 20 7.42 -7.00 -25.43
CA TYR A 20 6.56 -5.99 -24.81
C TYR A 20 6.86 -5.70 -23.33
N GLN A 21 7.60 -6.56 -22.63
CA GLN A 21 8.02 -6.33 -21.25
C GLN A 21 9.42 -5.74 -21.24
N GLU A 22 9.50 -4.42 -21.09
CA GLU A 22 10.78 -3.70 -20.90
C GLU A 22 11.02 -3.47 -19.39
N PRO A 23 11.88 -4.25 -18.72
CA PRO A 23 12.07 -4.17 -17.27
C PRO A 23 12.53 -2.79 -16.81
N ILE A 24 13.46 -2.19 -17.56
CA ILE A 24 14.00 -0.84 -17.29
C ILE A 24 12.88 0.21 -17.33
N ARG A 25 11.96 0.09 -18.29
CA ARG A 25 10.83 1.01 -18.42
C ARG A 25 9.86 0.85 -17.25
N ILE A 26 9.57 -0.39 -16.84
CA ILE A 26 8.71 -0.67 -15.68
C ILE A 26 9.35 -0.10 -14.41
N ILE A 27 10.64 -0.37 -14.17
CA ILE A 27 11.39 0.15 -13.02
C ILE A 27 11.34 1.68 -13.00
N THR A 28 11.65 2.32 -14.13
CA THR A 28 11.64 3.79 -14.26
C THR A 28 10.26 4.37 -13.97
N GLN A 29 9.19 3.75 -14.48
CA GLN A 29 7.82 4.19 -14.23
C GLN A 29 7.44 4.04 -12.76
N MET A 30 7.80 2.92 -12.11
CA MET A 30 7.51 2.70 -10.70
C MET A 30 8.26 3.66 -9.79
N ILE A 31 9.56 3.89 -10.03
CA ILE A 31 10.36 4.87 -9.28
C ILE A 31 9.79 6.28 -9.48
N LYS A 32 9.43 6.65 -10.72
CA LYS A 32 8.81 7.95 -10.99
C LYS A 32 7.47 8.10 -10.27
N LYS A 33 6.64 7.05 -10.26
CA LYS A 33 5.37 7.04 -9.53
C LYS A 33 5.61 7.25 -8.04
N LEU A 34 6.50 6.47 -7.43
CA LEU A 34 6.84 6.59 -6.00
C LEU A 34 7.34 7.99 -5.65
N LYS A 35 8.24 8.58 -6.45
CA LYS A 35 8.72 9.97 -6.26
C LYS A 35 7.63 11.02 -6.40
N SER A 36 6.61 10.75 -7.21
CA SER A 36 5.48 11.68 -7.43
C SER A 36 4.36 11.54 -6.40
N MET A 37 4.42 10.53 -5.52
CA MET A 37 3.43 10.37 -4.48
C MET A 37 3.52 11.54 -3.51
N LYS A 38 2.38 12.20 -3.30
CA LYS A 38 2.26 13.25 -2.28
C LYS A 38 2.19 12.60 -0.91
N GLN A 39 2.53 13.40 0.11
CA GLN A 39 2.29 13.01 1.49
C GLN A 39 0.82 12.66 1.71
N CYS A 40 0.58 11.44 2.18
CA CYS A 40 -0.76 11.00 2.50
C CYS A 40 -1.28 11.69 3.79
N PRO A 41 -2.59 11.97 3.87
CA PRO A 41 -3.20 12.47 5.09
C PRO A 41 -3.03 11.50 6.26
N ASN A 42 -3.06 12.04 7.46
CA ASN A 42 -2.79 11.31 8.70
C ASN A 42 -4.03 10.59 9.27
N ASP A 43 -4.93 10.12 8.42
CA ASP A 43 -6.05 9.25 8.82
C ASP A 43 -5.72 7.78 8.52
N TYR A 44 -6.24 6.85 9.33
CA TYR A 44 -5.86 5.44 9.22
C TYR A 44 -6.16 4.82 7.85
N ARG A 45 -7.22 5.26 7.16
CA ARG A 45 -7.60 4.71 5.85
C ARG A 45 -6.62 5.14 4.77
N SER A 46 -6.29 6.43 4.71
CA SER A 46 -5.31 6.98 3.78
C SER A 46 -3.93 6.36 3.99
N LEU A 47 -3.49 6.25 5.25
CA LEU A 47 -2.21 5.63 5.59
C LEU A 47 -2.16 4.15 5.14
N ARG A 48 -3.24 3.39 5.36
CA ARG A 48 -3.33 1.98 4.96
C ARG A 48 -3.29 1.81 3.44
N ASN A 49 -4.03 2.65 2.71
CA ASN A 49 -4.03 2.63 1.24
C ASN A 49 -2.64 2.99 0.70
N ASN A 50 -2.01 4.03 1.24
CA ASN A 50 -0.66 4.43 0.86
C ASN A 50 0.35 3.30 1.08
N LEU A 51 0.31 2.63 2.24
CA LEU A 51 1.19 1.49 2.52
C LEU A 51 0.96 0.33 1.55
N ASN A 52 -0.29 0.00 1.23
CA ASN A 52 -0.62 -1.08 0.28
C ASN A 52 -0.10 -0.77 -1.13
N ASP A 53 -0.27 0.47 -1.60
CA ASP A 53 0.22 0.92 -2.90
C ASP A 53 1.76 0.83 -2.97
N ILE A 54 2.44 1.25 -1.90
CA ILE A 54 3.90 1.17 -1.79
C ILE A 54 4.36 -0.28 -1.80
N GLN A 55 3.74 -1.17 -1.01
CA GLN A 55 4.06 -2.60 -1.01
C GLN A 55 3.91 -3.22 -2.40
N ALA A 56 2.84 -2.87 -3.13
CA ALA A 56 2.64 -3.35 -4.49
C ALA A 56 3.71 -2.83 -5.48
N MET A 57 4.13 -1.57 -5.36
CA MET A 57 5.21 -1.02 -6.18
C MET A 57 6.56 -1.66 -5.86
N LEU A 58 6.90 -1.83 -4.57
CA LEU A 58 8.15 -2.47 -4.16
C LEU A 58 8.21 -3.93 -4.62
N ALA A 59 7.13 -4.70 -4.46
CA ALA A 59 7.06 -6.07 -4.98
C ALA A 59 7.24 -6.12 -6.50
N THR A 60 6.73 -5.11 -7.22
CA THR A 60 6.91 -5.00 -8.67
C THR A 60 8.38 -4.71 -9.03
N LEU A 61 9.04 -3.82 -8.29
CA LEU A 61 10.45 -3.49 -8.46
C LEU A 61 11.35 -4.70 -8.21
N GLU A 62 11.14 -5.41 -7.10
CA GLU A 62 11.87 -6.65 -6.79
C GLU A 62 11.69 -7.70 -7.88
N LYS A 63 10.45 -7.87 -8.39
CA LYS A 63 10.16 -8.80 -9.49
C LYS A 63 10.89 -8.45 -10.79
N GLN A 64 11.20 -7.17 -11.03
CA GLN A 64 12.01 -6.74 -12.18
C GLN A 64 13.52 -6.77 -11.90
N GLY A 65 13.96 -7.18 -10.70
CA GLY A 65 15.37 -7.29 -10.32
C GLY A 65 15.96 -6.01 -9.69
N GLU A 66 15.14 -5.03 -9.32
CA GLU A 66 15.60 -3.81 -8.66
C GLU A 66 15.88 -4.06 -7.16
N ILE A 67 16.96 -3.48 -6.65
CA ILE A 67 17.33 -3.58 -5.23
C ILE A 67 16.53 -2.54 -4.42
N VAL A 68 15.49 -2.99 -3.72
CA VAL A 68 14.63 -2.11 -2.92
C VAL A 68 15.16 -1.82 -1.52
N ASN A 69 16.06 -2.65 -0.98
CA ASN A 69 16.61 -2.46 0.36
C ASN A 69 17.78 -1.45 0.40
N THR A 70 17.55 -0.25 -0.14
CA THR A 70 18.52 0.85 -0.14
C THR A 70 18.04 1.99 0.74
N THR A 71 18.99 2.75 1.30
CA THR A 71 18.66 3.93 2.12
C THR A 71 17.80 4.92 1.34
N ASN A 72 18.12 5.20 0.08
CA ASN A 72 17.34 6.09 -0.78
C ASN A 72 15.89 5.62 -0.96
N MET A 73 15.66 4.32 -1.17
CA MET A 73 14.30 3.79 -1.29
C MET A 73 13.52 3.91 0.01
N ARG A 74 14.18 3.65 1.17
CA ARG A 74 13.55 3.84 2.49
C ARG A 74 13.17 5.29 2.74
N THR A 75 14.06 6.24 2.42
CA THR A 75 13.77 7.67 2.50
C THR A 75 12.58 8.05 1.61
N MET A 76 12.59 7.63 0.35
CA MET A 76 11.48 7.90 -0.57
C MET A 76 10.14 7.34 -0.06
N VAL A 77 10.14 6.13 0.52
CA VAL A 77 8.94 5.54 1.12
C VAL A 77 8.46 6.37 2.31
N LEU A 78 9.35 6.74 3.24
CA LEU A 78 9.01 7.56 4.41
C LEU A 78 8.44 8.93 4.03
N GLU A 79 9.00 9.56 3.00
CA GLU A 79 8.56 10.88 2.52
C GLU A 79 7.11 10.91 2.02
N THR A 80 6.53 9.76 1.65
CA THR A 80 5.11 9.64 1.27
C THR A 80 4.14 9.66 2.47
N PHE A 81 4.65 9.51 3.69
CA PHE A 81 3.83 9.54 4.91
C PHE A 81 3.86 10.92 5.57
N SER A 82 2.90 11.17 6.46
CA SER A 82 2.83 12.41 7.23
C SER A 82 4.06 12.58 8.13
N LYS A 83 4.40 13.82 8.49
CA LYS A 83 5.48 14.15 9.44
C LYS A 83 5.36 13.39 10.76
N GLU A 84 4.15 13.23 11.28
CA GLU A 84 3.91 12.49 12.53
C GLU A 84 4.36 11.02 12.42
N ILE A 85 4.03 10.35 11.32
CA ILE A 85 4.45 8.98 11.07
C ILE A 85 5.97 8.92 10.81
N GLN A 86 6.52 9.86 10.07
CA GLN A 86 7.97 9.94 9.85
C GLN A 86 8.73 10.06 11.18
N ASP A 87 8.28 10.93 12.09
CA ASP A 87 8.88 11.13 13.40
C ASP A 87 8.71 9.90 14.29
N GLU A 88 7.56 9.20 14.24
CA GLU A 88 7.38 7.93 14.96
C GLU A 88 8.35 6.86 14.45
N MET A 89 8.54 6.76 13.11
CA MET A 89 9.47 5.79 12.53
C MET A 89 10.92 6.12 12.89
N ALA A 90 11.31 7.39 12.85
CA ALA A 90 12.65 7.83 13.23
C ALA A 90 12.96 7.53 14.69
N LYS A 91 12.00 7.75 15.60
CA LYS A 91 12.13 7.39 17.02
C LYS A 91 12.32 5.88 17.20
N LYS A 92 11.48 5.08 16.56
CA LYS A 92 11.58 3.61 16.64
C LYS A 92 12.87 3.06 16.05
N GLU A 93 13.35 3.64 14.94
CA GLU A 93 14.62 3.24 14.35
C GLU A 93 15.78 3.55 15.32
N PHE A 94 15.77 4.75 15.91
CA PHE A 94 16.74 5.12 16.93
C PHE A 94 16.70 4.19 18.16
N ASP A 95 15.51 3.92 18.70
CA ASP A 95 15.32 3.05 19.86
C ASP A 95 15.73 1.60 19.60
N SER A 96 15.67 1.15 18.34
CA SER A 96 16.06 -0.21 17.97
C SER A 96 17.57 -0.45 17.98
N GLY A 97 18.39 0.61 17.99
CA GLY A 97 19.85 0.52 17.98
C GLY A 97 20.44 -0.17 16.75
N SER A 98 19.65 -0.36 15.69
CA SER A 98 20.05 -1.07 14.46
C SER A 98 19.54 -0.34 13.22
N LEU A 99 20.28 -0.48 12.11
CA LEU A 99 19.86 0.06 10.83
C LEU A 99 18.67 -0.74 10.29
N TRP A 100 17.56 -0.05 10.00
CA TRP A 100 16.39 -0.73 9.48
C TRP A 100 16.56 -1.16 8.03
N SER A 101 16.17 -2.40 7.73
CA SER A 101 15.94 -2.83 6.35
C SER A 101 14.56 -2.35 5.87
N MET A 102 14.29 -2.46 4.57
CA MET A 102 12.98 -2.13 4.00
C MET A 102 11.85 -2.93 4.65
N THR A 103 12.08 -4.21 4.98
CA THR A 103 11.06 -5.03 5.65
C THR A 103 10.76 -4.51 7.06
N ASN A 104 11.79 -4.18 7.83
CA ASN A 104 11.62 -3.57 9.15
C ASN A 104 10.80 -2.27 9.08
N LEU A 105 11.09 -1.42 8.10
CA LEU A 105 10.35 -0.18 7.89
C LEU A 105 8.86 -0.45 7.60
N LEU A 106 8.56 -1.33 6.63
CA LEU A 106 7.18 -1.64 6.24
C LEU A 106 6.37 -2.28 7.38
N ASP A 107 7.00 -3.16 8.17
CA ASP A 107 6.36 -3.79 9.33
C ASP A 107 6.06 -2.78 10.45
N ASN A 108 6.99 -1.85 10.69
CA ASN A 108 6.79 -0.80 11.68
C ASN A 108 5.73 0.23 11.24
N LEU A 109 5.66 0.56 9.95
CA LEU A 109 4.59 1.36 9.37
C LEU A 109 3.23 0.66 9.53
N SER A 110 3.14 -0.62 9.18
CA SER A 110 1.93 -1.44 9.38
C SER A 110 1.49 -1.43 10.84
N THR A 111 2.44 -1.58 11.77
CA THR A 111 2.17 -1.54 13.21
C THR A 111 1.67 -0.17 13.67
N ALA A 112 2.27 0.93 13.21
CA ALA A 112 1.83 2.29 13.54
C ALA A 112 0.40 2.56 13.03
N ILE A 113 0.09 2.15 11.80
CA ILE A 113 -1.24 2.31 11.20
C ILE A 113 -2.29 1.52 11.98
N ARG A 114 -2.00 0.26 12.35
CA ARG A 114 -2.90 -0.56 13.19
C ARG A 114 -3.16 0.07 14.56
N ARG A 115 -2.13 0.68 15.18
CA ARG A 115 -2.30 1.40 16.45
C ARG A 115 -3.22 2.60 16.27
N LYS A 116 -3.07 3.35 15.18
CA LYS A 116 -3.90 4.51 14.88
C LYS A 116 -5.36 4.12 14.63
N GLU A 117 -5.58 3.06 13.84
CA GLU A 117 -6.91 2.45 13.66
C GLU A 117 -7.55 2.05 14.99
N HIS A 118 -6.79 1.41 15.89
CA HIS A 118 -7.29 1.01 17.22
C HIS A 118 -7.64 2.22 18.11
N VAL A 119 -6.86 3.30 18.04
CA VAL A 119 -7.14 4.54 18.79
C VAL A 119 -8.39 5.23 18.24
N ASP A 120 -8.55 5.32 16.93
CA ASP A 120 -9.70 5.94 16.31
C ASP A 120 -10.99 5.15 16.57
N ASN A 121 -10.95 3.82 16.48
CA ASN A 121 -12.08 2.95 16.87
C ASN A 121 -12.50 3.12 18.35
N ARG A 122 -11.58 3.53 19.23
CA ARG A 122 -11.87 3.83 20.64
C ARG A 122 -12.37 5.26 20.88
N ARG A 123 -12.23 6.15 19.89
CA ARG A 123 -12.80 7.51 19.91
C ARG A 123 -14.26 7.53 19.43
N ASP A 124 -14.71 6.45 18.77
CA ASP A 124 -16.11 6.21 18.38
C ASP A 124 -17.03 5.53 19.45
N PRO A 125 -17.06 5.93 20.75
CA PRO A 125 -18.19 5.58 21.61
C PRO A 125 -19.05 6.78 22.05
N VAL A 126 -18.98 7.95 21.37
CA VAL A 126 -19.79 9.13 21.72
C VAL A 126 -20.46 9.79 20.49
N GLN A 127 -21.10 8.97 19.65
CA GLN A 127 -22.34 9.40 18.98
C GLN A 127 -23.38 8.28 19.15
N GLY A 128 -23.96 8.24 20.33
CA GLY A 128 -25.26 7.64 20.52
C GLY A 128 -26.30 8.51 19.82
N GLU A 129 -26.54 8.27 18.54
CA GLU A 129 -27.89 8.42 18.00
C GLU A 129 -28.41 7.02 17.67
N PRO A 130 -29.55 6.59 18.24
CA PRO A 130 -30.19 5.37 17.80
C PRO A 130 -30.55 5.53 16.33
N GLN A 131 -30.00 4.68 15.47
CA GLN A 131 -30.49 4.54 14.10
C GLN A 131 -31.94 4.02 14.16
N ILE A 132 -32.90 4.95 14.18
CA ILE A 132 -34.29 4.63 13.93
C ILE A 132 -34.37 4.28 12.44
N PHE A 133 -34.37 2.98 12.14
CA PHE A 133 -34.89 2.48 10.89
C PHE A 133 -36.37 2.89 10.80
N SER A 134 -36.65 4.06 10.24
CA SER A 134 -38.00 4.46 9.85
C SER A 134 -38.41 3.63 8.65
N ILE A 135 -38.99 2.45 8.91
CA ILE A 135 -39.75 1.71 7.92
C ILE A 135 -41.11 2.42 7.84
N ASN A 136 -41.33 3.22 6.80
CA ASN A 136 -42.65 3.73 6.49
C ASN A 136 -43.52 2.56 6.02
N VAL A 137 -44.21 1.89 6.95
CA VAL A 137 -45.30 0.97 6.62
C VAL A 137 -46.53 1.83 6.36
N THR A 138 -46.83 2.04 5.08
CA THR A 138 -48.12 2.59 4.65
C THR A 138 -49.20 1.56 4.94
N VAL A 139 -49.93 1.72 6.04
CA VAL A 139 -51.16 0.96 6.29
C VAL A 139 -52.22 1.50 5.35
N VAL A 140 -52.51 0.73 4.30
CA VAL A 140 -53.70 0.95 3.47
C VAL A 140 -54.90 0.42 4.24
N SER A 141 -55.65 1.34 4.86
CA SER A 141 -56.95 1.03 5.47
C SER A 141 -58.00 0.96 4.35
N ASN A 142 -58.46 -0.24 4.01
CA ASN A 142 -59.69 -0.46 3.25
C ASN A 142 -60.78 -0.97 4.21
N LEU A 143 -61.78 -0.12 4.49
CA LEU A 143 -63.15 -0.51 4.80
C LEU A 143 -64.10 0.56 4.25
#